data_AF-A0A7C5QV66-F1
#
_entry.id   AF-A0A7C5QV66-F1
#
_cell.length_a   1.000
_cell.length_b   1.000
_cell.length_c   1.000
_cell.angle_alpha   90.00
_cell.angle_beta   90.00
_cell.angle_gamma   90.00
#
_symmetry.space_group_name_H-M   'P 1'
#
loop_
_entity.id
_entity.type
_entity.pdbx_description
1 polymer ?
#
loop_
_entity_poly.entity_id
_entity_poly.type
_entity_poly.pdbx_seq_one_letter_code
_entity_poly.pdbx_strand_id
1 'polypeptide(L)'
;METIRDFEDLLALLARYRVRYLIIGGLAFIYHAKPRFTKDMDLWIDPTPANVRRANRALVEFGSPLVLEVGAVEEIVQIGLPPNRIDLLQNVSGVRFATAWAKRIRARYGRAPANWIDLDSLIRIKSRIATPRHQDDARILREVKKLKSRMKK
;
A
#
# COMPACT_ATOMS: atom_id res chain seq x y z
N MET A 1 -0.46 -7.29 15.43
CA MET A 1 -0.45 -7.84 14.07
C MET A 1 0.80 -8.67 13.97
N GLU A 2 0.69 -9.94 13.65
CA GLU A 2 1.87 -10.75 13.31
C GLU A 2 2.50 -10.14 12.05
N THR A 3 3.81 -9.92 12.08
CA THR A 3 4.52 -9.14 11.06
C THR A 3 5.48 -10.03 10.28
N ILE A 4 5.49 -9.85 8.98
CA ILE A 4 6.47 -10.47 8.08
C ILE A 4 7.74 -9.62 8.06
N ARG A 5 8.88 -10.23 8.38
CA ARG A 5 10.18 -9.54 8.50
C ARG A 5 10.59 -8.83 7.21
N ASP A 6 10.45 -9.51 6.07
CA ASP A 6 10.77 -8.96 4.75
C ASP A 6 9.99 -7.66 4.47
N PHE A 7 8.75 -7.55 4.96
CA PHE A 7 7.96 -6.33 4.81
C PHE A 7 8.51 -5.21 5.69
N GLU A 8 8.90 -5.50 6.93
CA GLU A 8 9.52 -4.52 7.82
C GLU A 8 10.83 -3.98 7.22
N ASP A 9 11.68 -4.89 6.73
CA ASP A 9 12.99 -4.56 6.17
C ASP A 9 12.86 -3.68 4.92
N LEU A 10 11.96 -4.04 3.99
CA LEU A 10 11.69 -3.19 2.82
C LEU A 10 11.14 -1.83 3.23
N LEU A 11 10.16 -1.76 4.14
CA LEU A 11 9.57 -0.49 4.57
C LEU A 11 10.60 0.42 5.26
N ALA A 12 11.52 -0.16 6.04
CA ALA A 12 12.62 0.57 6.65
C ALA A 12 13.57 1.17 5.60
N LEU A 13 13.91 0.40 4.55
CA LEU A 13 14.71 0.89 3.42
C LEU A 13 13.99 1.98 2.64
N LEU A 14 12.70 1.81 2.32
CA LEU A 14 11.90 2.83 1.65
C LEU A 14 11.87 4.14 2.46
N ALA A 15 11.76 4.06 3.78
CA ALA A 15 11.84 5.22 4.66
C ALA A 15 13.22 5.88 4.64
N ARG A 16 14.31 5.09 4.74
CA ARG A 16 15.70 5.57 4.67
C ARG A 16 15.97 6.32 3.37
N TYR A 17 15.51 5.78 2.25
CA TYR A 17 15.64 6.39 0.93
C TYR A 17 14.59 7.48 0.65
N ARG A 18 13.73 7.83 1.61
CA ARG A 18 12.67 8.84 1.48
C ARG A 18 11.75 8.58 0.27
N VAL A 19 11.39 7.33 0.07
CA VAL A 19 10.47 6.90 -0.98
C VAL A 19 9.05 7.30 -0.59
N ARG A 20 8.32 7.88 -1.53
CA ARG A 20 6.88 8.13 -1.43
C ARG A 20 6.16 6.88 -1.91
N TYR A 21 5.48 6.23 -0.99
CA TYR A 21 4.67 5.03 -1.25
C TYR A 21 3.47 4.97 -0.31
N LEU A 22 2.46 4.18 -0.67
CA LEU A 22 1.32 3.89 0.21
C LEU A 22 1.11 2.39 0.29
N ILE A 23 0.99 1.85 1.51
CA ILE A 23 0.44 0.51 1.73
C ILE A 23 -1.04 0.57 1.37
N ILE A 24 -1.46 -0.26 0.41
CA ILE A 24 -2.83 -0.39 -0.06
C ILE A 24 -3.33 -1.83 0.14
N GLY A 25 -4.35 -2.24 -0.63
CA GLY A 25 -4.71 -3.63 -0.79
C GLY A 25 -5.18 -4.34 0.49
N GLY A 26 -4.71 -5.58 0.68
CA GLY A 26 -5.16 -6.46 1.75
C GLY A 26 -4.78 -5.98 3.15
N LEU A 27 -3.51 -5.57 3.33
CA LEU A 27 -3.00 -5.03 4.59
C LEU A 27 -3.69 -3.72 4.97
N ALA A 28 -3.92 -2.81 4.03
CA ALA A 28 -4.63 -1.57 4.33
C ALA A 28 -6.08 -1.82 4.77
N PHE A 29 -6.75 -2.83 4.20
CA PHE A 29 -8.07 -3.24 4.69
C PHE A 29 -8.02 -3.69 6.15
N ILE A 30 -7.05 -4.54 6.51
CA ILE A 30 -6.88 -5.03 7.89
C ILE A 30 -6.63 -3.86 8.85
N TYR A 31 -5.77 -2.92 8.45
CA TYR A 31 -5.47 -1.72 9.23
C TYR A 31 -6.72 -0.88 9.54
N HIS A 32 -7.62 -0.74 8.58
CA HIS A 32 -8.81 0.11 8.74
C HIS A 32 -10.01 -0.58 9.38
N ALA A 33 -10.22 -1.86 9.08
CA ALA A 33 -11.49 -2.54 9.35
C ALA A 33 -11.36 -3.69 10.34
N LYS A 34 -11.00 -4.89 9.85
CA LYS A 34 -10.94 -6.09 10.67
C LYS A 34 -9.87 -7.06 10.16
N PRO A 35 -9.32 -7.92 11.04
CA PRO A 35 -8.41 -8.98 10.63
C PRO A 35 -9.00 -9.87 9.54
N ARG A 36 -8.14 -10.28 8.60
CA ARG A 36 -8.41 -11.32 7.60
C ARG A 36 -7.08 -11.88 7.09
N PHE A 37 -7.15 -12.96 6.34
CA PHE A 37 -5.98 -13.48 5.64
C PHE A 37 -5.61 -12.59 4.44
N THR A 38 -4.33 -12.24 4.32
CA THR A 38 -3.73 -11.56 3.16
C THR A 38 -2.44 -12.28 2.81
N LYS A 39 -2.12 -12.39 1.51
CA LYS A 39 -1.05 -13.26 1.00
C LYS A 39 0.20 -12.47 0.57
N ASP A 40 0.16 -11.17 0.79
CA ASP A 40 0.94 -10.17 0.07
C ASP A 40 0.89 -8.79 0.76
N MET A 41 1.89 -7.95 0.44
CA MET A 41 1.91 -6.52 0.68
C MET A 41 1.84 -5.76 -0.65
N ASP A 42 0.79 -4.96 -0.82
CA ASP A 42 0.62 -4.08 -1.98
C ASP A 42 1.14 -2.67 -1.67
N LEU A 43 2.13 -2.20 -2.43
CA LEU A 43 2.71 -0.87 -2.31
C LEU A 43 2.44 -0.05 -3.57
N TRP A 44 1.73 1.07 -3.43
CA TRP A 44 1.59 2.06 -4.48
C TRP A 44 2.73 3.06 -4.40
N ILE A 45 3.61 3.09 -5.40
CA ILE A 45 4.79 3.97 -5.50
C ILE A 45 4.43 5.22 -6.29
N ASP A 46 4.89 6.41 -5.85
CA ASP A 46 4.79 7.63 -6.66
C ASP A 46 5.54 7.43 -7.98
N PRO A 47 4.88 7.54 -9.15
CA PRO A 47 5.48 7.24 -10.45
C PRO A 47 6.44 8.34 -10.94
N THR A 48 6.64 9.42 -10.18
CA THR A 48 7.61 10.45 -10.56
C THR A 48 9.01 9.85 -10.73
N PRO A 49 9.76 10.18 -11.80
CA PRO A 49 11.06 9.59 -12.09
C PRO A 49 12.05 9.68 -10.91
N ALA A 50 12.02 10.80 -10.18
CA ALA A 50 12.86 10.99 -9.00
C ALA A 50 12.50 10.03 -7.86
N ASN A 51 11.23 9.71 -7.66
CA ASN A 51 10.80 8.77 -6.64
C ASN A 51 11.09 7.32 -7.02
N VAL A 52 10.86 6.95 -8.28
CA VAL A 52 11.19 5.62 -8.80
C VAL A 52 12.68 5.34 -8.65
N ARG A 53 13.56 6.30 -8.96
CA ARG A 53 15.01 6.17 -8.69
C ARG A 53 15.32 5.94 -7.20
N ARG A 54 14.62 6.60 -6.29
CA ARG A 54 14.79 6.37 -4.84
C ARG A 54 14.30 4.98 -4.45
N ALA A 55 13.16 4.52 -5.00
CA ALA A 55 12.63 3.19 -4.79
C ALA A 55 13.62 2.13 -5.28
N ASN A 56 14.17 2.27 -6.48
CA ASN A 56 15.14 1.32 -7.03
C ASN A 56 16.41 1.21 -6.18
N ARG A 57 16.91 2.31 -5.59
CA ARG A 57 18.04 2.22 -4.65
C ARG A 57 17.69 1.41 -3.39
N ALA A 58 16.47 1.59 -2.86
CA ALA A 58 15.99 0.79 -1.75
C ALA A 58 15.82 -0.69 -2.14
N LEU A 59 15.32 -0.98 -3.34
CA LEU A 59 15.14 -2.34 -3.85
C LEU A 59 16.48 -3.06 -4.06
N VAL A 60 17.48 -2.36 -4.60
CA VAL A 60 18.84 -2.91 -4.75
C VAL A 60 19.46 -3.22 -3.39
N GLU A 61 19.35 -2.31 -2.40
CA GLU A 61 19.85 -2.58 -1.05
C GLU A 61 19.08 -3.70 -0.34
N PHE A 62 17.78 -3.84 -0.63
CA PHE A 62 16.95 -4.95 -0.15
C PHE A 62 17.38 -6.31 -0.75
N GLY A 63 18.13 -6.31 -1.85
CA GLY A 63 18.50 -7.53 -2.58
C GLY A 63 17.42 -7.99 -3.58
N SER A 64 16.53 -7.10 -4.01
CA SER A 64 15.54 -7.42 -5.05
C SER A 64 16.24 -7.71 -6.38
N PRO A 65 15.89 -8.81 -7.08
CA PRO A 65 16.37 -9.07 -8.44
C PRO A 65 15.67 -8.20 -9.50
N LEU A 66 14.58 -7.53 -9.12
CA LEU A 66 13.77 -6.68 -9.98
C LEU A 66 13.79 -5.23 -9.51
N VAL A 67 13.71 -4.30 -10.47
CA VAL A 67 13.59 -2.87 -10.24
C VAL A 67 12.38 -2.32 -10.99
N LEU A 68 11.92 -1.13 -10.61
CA LEU A 68 10.83 -0.44 -11.29
C LEU A 68 11.35 0.32 -12.51
N GLU A 69 10.64 0.22 -13.64
CA GLU A 69 10.90 1.06 -14.80
C GLU A 69 10.14 2.39 -14.71
N VAL A 70 10.82 3.49 -15.02
CA VAL A 70 10.19 4.82 -15.03
C VAL A 70 9.18 4.90 -16.17
N GLY A 71 7.92 5.17 -15.85
CA GLY A 71 6.86 5.33 -16.86
C GLY A 71 6.16 4.02 -17.24
N ALA A 72 6.62 2.86 -16.75
CA ALA A 72 5.92 1.58 -16.85
C ALA A 72 4.76 1.52 -15.83
N VAL A 73 3.80 2.42 -15.99
CA VAL A 73 2.74 2.66 -15.01
C VAL A 73 1.73 1.51 -14.90
N GLU A 74 1.60 0.71 -15.96
CA GLU A 74 0.70 -0.46 -16.02
C GLU A 74 1.36 -1.75 -15.51
N GLU A 75 2.67 -1.75 -15.26
CA GLU A 75 3.38 -2.93 -14.78
C GLU A 75 3.31 -3.06 -13.25
N ILE A 76 3.09 -4.28 -12.80
CA ILE A 76 3.20 -4.67 -11.40
C ILE A 76 4.51 -5.45 -11.25
N VAL A 77 5.44 -4.91 -10.47
CA VAL A 77 6.67 -5.62 -10.12
C VAL A 77 6.40 -6.45 -8.87
N GLN A 78 6.52 -7.77 -8.98
CA GLN A 78 6.28 -8.70 -7.88
C GLN A 78 7.60 -9.25 -7.36
N ILE A 79 7.79 -9.19 -6.03
CA ILE A 79 8.99 -9.69 -5.35
C ILE A 79 8.56 -10.77 -4.35
N GLY A 80 9.27 -11.90 -4.36
CA GLY A 80 9.02 -13.02 -3.44
C GLY A 80 7.78 -13.84 -3.81
N LEU A 81 7.34 -14.67 -2.86
CA LEU A 81 6.18 -15.57 -2.99
C LEU A 81 5.30 -15.47 -1.73
N PRO A 82 3.99 -15.74 -1.82
CA PRO A 82 3.13 -15.78 -0.65
C PRO A 82 3.65 -16.74 0.43
N PRO A 83 3.56 -16.38 1.72
CA PRO A 83 2.94 -15.17 2.26
C PRO A 83 3.81 -13.91 2.24
N ASN A 84 5.08 -13.99 1.83
CA ASN A 84 6.04 -12.89 1.81
C ASN A 84 6.09 -12.16 0.45
N ARG A 85 5.00 -12.19 -0.34
CA ARG A 85 4.96 -11.51 -1.64
C ARG A 85 4.79 -10.00 -1.45
N ILE A 86 5.52 -9.21 -2.25
CA ILE A 86 5.38 -7.75 -2.30
C ILE A 86 5.05 -7.36 -3.74
N ASP A 87 3.93 -6.67 -3.92
CA ASP A 87 3.47 -6.17 -5.20
C ASP A 87 3.71 -4.65 -5.23
N LEU A 88 4.52 -4.17 -6.17
CA LEU A 88 4.83 -2.76 -6.38
C LEU A 88 4.03 -2.24 -7.58
N LEU A 89 3.19 -1.23 -7.35
CA LEU A 89 2.33 -0.63 -8.37
C LEU A 89 2.72 0.84 -8.57
N GLN A 90 2.76 1.30 -9.82
CA GLN A 90 3.00 2.71 -10.14
C GLN A 90 1.70 3.46 -10.50
N ASN A 91 0.66 2.73 -10.91
CA ASN A 91 -0.68 3.26 -11.17
C ASN A 91 -1.73 2.57 -10.30
N VAL A 92 -2.72 3.34 -9.85
CA VAL A 92 -3.92 2.82 -9.21
C VAL A 92 -5.13 3.57 -9.74
N SER A 93 -6.00 2.84 -10.43
CA SER A 93 -7.18 3.41 -11.08
C SER A 93 -8.09 4.15 -10.12
N GLY A 94 -8.32 5.44 -10.42
CA GLY A 94 -9.33 6.25 -9.78
C GLY A 94 -8.95 7.08 -8.58
N VAL A 95 -7.67 7.06 -8.22
CA VAL A 95 -7.12 7.98 -7.23
C VAL A 95 -5.82 8.55 -7.78
N ARG A 96 -5.63 9.86 -7.64
CA ARG A 96 -4.32 10.48 -7.95
C ARG A 96 -3.40 10.26 -6.76
N PHE A 97 -2.17 9.79 -7.01
CA PHE A 97 -1.20 9.52 -5.96
C PHE A 97 -1.00 10.72 -5.04
N ALA A 98 -0.82 11.93 -5.60
CA ALA A 98 -0.62 13.15 -4.83
C ALA A 98 -1.75 13.43 -3.82
N THR A 99 -3.01 13.19 -4.22
CA THR A 99 -4.18 13.40 -3.37
C THR A 99 -4.24 12.38 -2.22
N ALA A 100 -3.97 11.11 -2.49
CA ALA A 100 -3.91 10.08 -1.45
C ALA A 100 -2.71 10.29 -0.51
N TRP A 101 -1.56 10.67 -1.05
CA TRP A 101 -0.34 10.93 -0.30
C TRP A 101 -0.50 12.07 0.71
N ALA A 102 -1.23 13.12 0.35
CA ALA A 102 -1.53 14.24 1.25
C ALA A 102 -2.37 13.81 2.46
N LYS A 103 -3.23 12.79 2.30
CA LYS A 103 -4.13 12.28 3.34
C LYS A 103 -3.59 11.06 4.10
N ARG A 104 -2.42 10.56 3.71
CA ARG A 104 -1.86 9.31 4.24
C ARG A 104 -1.78 9.30 5.75
N ILE A 105 -1.88 8.10 6.31
CA ILE A 105 -1.73 7.87 7.74
C ILE A 105 -0.31 7.35 7.97
N ARG A 106 0.47 8.06 8.79
CA ARG A 106 1.78 7.60 9.23
C ARG A 106 1.59 6.74 10.48
N ALA A 107 1.88 5.46 10.36
CA ALA A 107 1.82 4.50 11.47
C ALA A 107 2.83 3.40 11.24
N ARG A 108 3.16 2.61 12.27
CA ARG A 108 4.15 1.54 12.13
C ARG A 108 3.52 0.28 11.52
N TYR A 109 4.31 -0.45 10.73
CA TYR A 109 4.09 -1.86 10.46
C TYR A 109 5.15 -2.63 11.24
N GLY A 110 4.72 -3.29 12.32
CA GLY A 110 5.64 -3.81 13.35
C GLY A 110 6.63 -2.74 13.82
N ARG A 111 7.92 -2.93 13.56
CA ARG A 111 8.98 -1.98 13.91
C ARG A 111 9.24 -0.93 12.84
N ALA A 112 8.84 -1.14 11.59
CA ALA A 112 9.13 -0.20 10.51
C ALA A 112 8.15 0.99 10.48
N PRO A 113 8.61 2.23 10.22
CA PRO A 113 7.71 3.32 9.89
C PRO A 113 7.02 3.03 8.55
N ALA A 114 5.72 3.30 8.46
CA ALA A 114 4.95 3.04 7.25
C ALA A 114 3.98 4.17 6.90
N ASN A 115 3.66 4.24 5.61
CA ASN A 115 2.69 5.18 5.06
C ASN A 115 1.48 4.38 4.58
N TRP A 116 0.36 4.50 5.29
CA TRP A 116 -0.89 3.83 4.96
C TRP A 116 -1.79 4.75 4.16
N ILE A 117 -2.50 4.18 3.18
CA ILE A 117 -3.56 4.92 2.50
C ILE A 117 -4.69 5.29 3.48
N ASP A 118 -5.32 6.45 3.27
CA ASP A 118 -6.48 6.85 4.06
C ASP A 118 -7.73 6.03 3.69
N LEU A 119 -8.71 6.04 4.59
CA LEU A 119 -9.93 5.24 4.46
C LEU A 119 -10.73 5.60 3.20
N ASP A 120 -10.85 6.88 2.85
CA ASP A 120 -11.66 7.34 1.72
C ASP A 120 -11.02 6.94 0.39
N SER A 121 -9.71 7.13 0.27
CA SER A 121 -8.96 6.72 -0.91
C SER A 121 -9.00 5.19 -1.07
N LEU A 122 -8.88 4.42 0.01
CA LEU A 122 -8.99 2.95 -0.05
C LEU A 122 -10.39 2.50 -0.51
N ILE A 123 -11.46 3.08 0.04
CA ILE A 123 -12.84 2.82 -0.40
C ILE A 123 -12.96 3.08 -1.91
N ARG A 124 -12.42 4.20 -2.40
CA ARG A 124 -12.50 4.56 -3.83
C ARG A 124 -11.79 3.55 -4.73
N ILE A 125 -10.61 3.10 -4.35
CA ILE A 125 -9.86 2.07 -5.09
C ILE A 125 -10.66 0.76 -5.11
N LYS A 126 -11.06 0.25 -3.94
CA LYS A 126 -11.79 -1.02 -3.83
C LYS A 126 -13.11 -1.00 -4.59
N SER A 127 -13.83 0.13 -4.59
CA SER A 127 -15.12 0.28 -5.27
C SER A 127 -15.03 0.20 -6.80
N ARG A 128 -13.85 0.41 -7.40
CA ARG A 128 -13.66 0.36 -8.86
C ARG A 128 -13.27 -1.01 -9.38
N ILE A 129 -12.88 -1.91 -8.50
CA ILE A 129 -12.47 -3.27 -8.87
C ILE A 129 -13.72 -4.14 -8.83
N ALA A 130 -14.21 -4.54 -10.01
CA ALA A 130 -15.45 -5.30 -10.18
C ALA A 130 -15.31 -6.80 -9.82
N THR A 131 -14.79 -7.08 -8.62
CA THR A 131 -14.74 -8.44 -8.07
C THR A 131 -15.53 -8.51 -6.76
N PRO A 132 -16.19 -9.65 -6.46
CA PRO A 132 -17.02 -9.77 -5.25
C PRO A 132 -16.27 -9.42 -3.96
N ARG A 133 -15.01 -9.86 -3.84
CA ARG A 133 -14.15 -9.56 -2.69
C ARG A 133 -13.90 -8.06 -2.52
N HIS A 134 -13.63 -7.33 -3.60
CA HIS A 134 -13.34 -5.90 -3.53
C HIS A 134 -14.60 -5.07 -3.26
N GLN A 135 -15.75 -5.50 -3.76
CA GLN A 135 -17.04 -4.90 -3.44
C GLN A 135 -17.42 -5.09 -1.96
N ASP A 136 -17.18 -6.28 -1.41
CA ASP A 136 -17.40 -6.53 0.03
C ASP A 136 -16.41 -5.73 0.91
N ASP A 137 -15.13 -5.68 0.52
CA ASP A 137 -14.14 -4.83 1.19
C ASP A 137 -14.62 -3.37 1.24
N ALA A 138 -15.10 -2.83 0.11
CA ALA A 138 -15.60 -1.46 0.03
C ALA A 138 -16.84 -1.25 0.91
N ARG A 139 -17.76 -2.22 0.96
CA ARG A 139 -18.96 -2.19 1.82
C ARG A 139 -18.55 -2.10 3.30
N ILE A 140 -17.68 -3.00 3.75
CA ILE A 140 -17.21 -3.03 5.15
C ILE A 140 -16.50 -1.74 5.53
N LEU A 141 -15.62 -1.23 4.66
CA LEU A 141 -14.91 0.03 4.91
C LEU A 141 -15.87 1.23 5.02
N ARG A 142 -16.97 1.26 4.27
CA ARG A 142 -18.02 2.29 4.42
C ARG A 142 -18.73 2.19 5.77
N GLU A 143 -18.99 0.99 6.28
CA GLU A 143 -19.56 0.83 7.62
C GLU A 143 -18.61 1.31 8.71
N VAL A 144 -17.32 0.99 8.60
CA VAL A 144 -16.27 1.54 9.49
C VAL A 144 -16.27 3.06 9.46
N LYS A 145 -16.39 3.67 8.27
CA LYS A 145 -16.45 5.13 8.14
C LYS A 145 -17.65 5.72 8.89
N LYS A 146 -18.84 5.12 8.75
CA LYS A 146 -20.07 5.56 9.45
C LYS A 146 -19.92 5.46 10.98
N LEU A 147 -19.33 4.38 11.48
CA LEU A 147 -19.08 4.21 12.91
C LEU A 147 -18.11 5.29 13.43
N LYS A 148 -16.99 5.51 12.74
CA LYS A 148 -16.02 6.55 13.09
C LYS A 148 -16.61 7.96 13.08
N SER A 149 -17.54 8.28 12.18
CA SER A 149 -18.21 9.59 12.18
C SER A 149 -19.18 9.76 13.35
N ARG A 150 -19.83 8.67 13.81
CA ARG A 150 -20.74 8.71 14.97
C ARG A 150 -19.99 8.87 16.28
N MET A 151 -18.80 8.29 16.41
CA MET A 151 -17.96 8.42 17.62
C MET A 151 -17.27 9.79 17.74
N LYS A 152 -17.22 10.57 16.67
CA LYS A 152 -16.64 11.93 16.64
C LYS A 152 -17.67 13.04 16.90
N LYS A 153 -18.94 12.69 16.99
CA LYS A 153 -20.06 13.59 17.24
C LYS A 153 -20.52 13.40 18.68
#